data_AF-A0A7K1GAN7-F1
#
_entry.id   AF-A0A7K1GAN7-F1
#
_cell.length_a   1.000
_cell.length_b   1.000
_cell.length_c   1.000
_cell.angle_alpha   90.00
_cell.angle_beta   90.00
_cell.angle_gamma   90.00
#
_symmetry.space_group_name_H-M   'P 1'
#
loop_
_entity.id
_entity.type
_entity.pdbx_description
1 polymer ?
#
loop_
_entity_poly.entity_id
_entity_poly.type
_entity_poly.pdbx_seq_one_letter_code
_entity_poly.pdbx_strand_id
1 'polypeptide(L)'
;MKTLKFLFICFCINLSFSQVGIGTTNPDASSMLDIESTTSGLLIPRMTESDRLAIASPAEGLMIYQTNFSSGFWFYDGSSWNQLTFGASGEFQSIGGIVQNTTNIGSDDFVFGSTTLSGSGSRFFFDKSKGAFRAGQALGSEWDDINVGNNSTALGSGNTASGDGSFAFGQFAIASGSGSVSFSGSNAAGSQSLAGINSATSGTFAIALQGGNATEESSISIGPNSSSEAQEGIAIGSSSTVSASATNGLALGSSNSVTAANGTAIGYNNTASGDGSFAFGQFAIAG
;
A
#
# COMPACT_ATOMS: atom_id res chain seq x y z
N MET A 1 -51.93 91.27 33.86
CA MET A 1 -51.01 90.28 34.47
C MET A 1 -50.42 89.44 33.35
N LYS A 2 -49.09 89.47 33.14
CA LYS A 2 -48.44 88.74 32.05
C LYS A 2 -48.14 87.31 32.52
N THR A 3 -48.68 86.31 31.83
CA THR A 3 -48.39 84.89 32.05
C THR A 3 -47.07 84.52 31.39
N LEU A 4 -46.09 84.08 32.19
CA LEU A 4 -44.81 83.55 31.72
C LEU A 4 -44.96 82.04 31.51
N LYS A 5 -44.91 81.57 30.26
CA LYS A 5 -44.90 80.13 29.94
C LYS A 5 -43.46 79.62 30.04
N PHE A 6 -43.20 78.70 30.97
CA PHE A 6 -41.91 78.04 31.12
C PHE A 6 -41.92 76.74 30.31
N LEU A 7 -41.08 76.65 29.28
CA LEU A 7 -40.88 75.42 28.51
C LEU A 7 -39.82 74.57 29.24
N PHE A 8 -40.25 73.45 29.83
CA PHE A 8 -39.35 72.52 30.51
C PHE A 8 -38.72 71.58 29.47
N ILE A 9 -37.48 71.87 29.06
CA ILE A 9 -36.69 70.98 28.20
C ILE A 9 -36.07 69.90 29.08
N CYS A 10 -36.58 68.68 28.98
CA CYS A 10 -36.04 67.50 29.65
C CYS A 10 -34.80 67.02 28.88
N PHE A 11 -33.61 67.21 29.45
CA PHE A 11 -32.35 66.77 28.85
C PHE A 11 -32.16 65.28 29.16
N CYS A 12 -32.65 64.40 28.29
CA CYS A 12 -32.41 62.96 28.38
C CYS A 12 -30.96 62.66 27.98
N ILE A 13 -30.09 62.51 28.97
CA ILE A 13 -28.73 61.98 28.78
C ILE A 13 -28.82 60.50 28.38
N ASN A 14 -28.74 60.21 27.08
CA ASN A 14 -28.50 58.86 26.60
C ASN A 14 -27.04 58.51 26.86
N LEU A 15 -26.78 57.48 27.67
CA LEU A 15 -25.46 56.87 27.81
C LEU A 15 -25.19 56.04 26.55
N SER A 16 -24.51 56.62 25.57
CA SER A 16 -24.05 55.89 24.39
C SER A 16 -22.76 55.15 24.72
N PHE A 17 -22.76 53.82 24.71
CA PHE A 17 -21.52 53.04 24.67
C PHE A 17 -20.95 53.15 23.25
N SER A 18 -19.78 53.75 23.09
CA SER A 18 -19.10 53.79 21.79
C SER A 18 -18.06 52.68 21.71
N GLN A 19 -18.22 51.80 20.74
CA GLN A 19 -17.17 50.89 20.29
C GLN A 19 -16.05 51.68 19.61
N VAL A 20 -14.85 51.11 19.54
CA VAL A 20 -13.74 51.72 18.80
C VAL A 20 -13.77 51.19 17.37
N GLY A 21 -14.19 52.04 16.42
CA GLY A 21 -14.01 51.78 14.99
C GLY A 21 -12.76 52.48 14.46
N ILE A 22 -11.92 51.77 13.72
CA ILE A 22 -10.79 52.34 12.98
C ILE A 22 -11.01 52.02 11.49
N GLY A 23 -11.21 53.05 10.68
CA GLY A 23 -11.48 52.87 9.25
C GLY A 23 -12.93 52.49 8.90
N THR A 24 -13.80 52.32 9.90
CA THR A 24 -15.25 52.08 9.73
C THR A 24 -16.08 53.03 10.60
N THR A 25 -17.29 53.37 10.13
CA THR A 25 -18.28 54.17 10.89
C THR A 25 -19.40 53.31 11.49
N ASN A 26 -19.42 52.01 11.18
CA ASN A 26 -20.39 51.08 11.68
C ASN A 26 -19.68 49.81 12.19
N PRO A 27 -18.96 49.91 13.33
CA PRO A 27 -18.31 48.76 13.96
C PRO A 27 -19.31 47.62 14.18
N ASP A 28 -18.87 46.37 14.03
CA ASP A 28 -19.72 45.21 14.31
C ASP A 28 -20.20 45.24 15.77
N ALA A 29 -21.49 44.99 15.98
CA ALA A 29 -22.12 45.05 17.31
C ALA A 29 -21.51 44.06 18.33
N SER A 30 -20.83 43.01 17.86
CA SER A 30 -20.12 42.02 18.70
C SER A 30 -18.68 42.41 19.05
N SER A 31 -18.14 43.49 18.47
CA SER A 31 -16.75 43.91 18.64
C SER A 31 -16.61 45.05 19.66
N MET A 32 -15.49 45.05 20.40
CA MET A 32 -15.07 46.23 21.19
C MET A 32 -14.12 47.14 20.38
N LEU A 33 -13.37 46.53 19.46
CA LEU A 33 -12.48 47.17 18.50
C LEU A 33 -12.73 46.53 17.12
N ASP A 34 -13.15 47.33 16.15
CA ASP A 34 -13.33 46.93 14.75
C ASP A 34 -12.38 47.75 13.86
N ILE A 35 -11.65 47.06 12.99
CA ILE A 35 -10.64 47.68 12.12
C ILE A 35 -10.90 47.24 10.69
N GLU A 36 -11.30 48.20 9.85
CA GLU A 36 -11.56 47.97 8.43
C GLU A 36 -10.52 48.72 7.58
N SER A 37 -9.79 47.99 6.73
CA SER A 37 -8.87 48.57 5.76
C SER A 37 -8.59 47.60 4.61
N THR A 38 -8.45 48.12 3.40
CA THR A 38 -8.02 47.35 2.22
C THR A 38 -6.52 47.48 1.92
N THR A 39 -5.80 48.37 2.61
CA THR A 39 -4.39 48.71 2.33
C THR A 39 -3.47 48.62 3.55
N SER A 40 -4.02 48.44 4.74
CA SER A 40 -3.27 48.42 6.01
C SER A 40 -3.82 47.36 6.96
N GLY A 41 -3.04 46.98 7.97
CA GLY A 41 -3.43 45.96 8.94
C GLY A 41 -3.03 46.33 10.36
N LEU A 42 -3.26 45.41 11.29
CA LEU A 42 -2.93 45.58 12.70
C LEU A 42 -1.52 45.02 13.00
N LEU A 43 -0.63 45.86 13.51
CA LEU A 43 0.57 45.40 14.20
C LEU A 43 0.25 45.26 15.69
N ILE A 44 0.19 44.01 16.17
CA ILE A 44 0.16 43.71 17.61
C ILE A 44 1.54 43.92 18.24
N PRO A 45 1.68 43.96 19.58
CA PRO A 45 2.97 44.17 20.24
C PRO A 45 4.06 43.22 19.71
N ARG A 46 5.16 43.80 19.23
CA ARG A 46 6.30 43.08 18.64
C ARG A 46 7.46 43.10 19.61
N MET A 47 8.02 41.94 19.94
CA MET A 47 9.06 41.83 20.97
C MET A 47 9.96 40.62 20.77
N THR A 48 11.08 40.56 21.49
CA THR A 48 11.97 39.38 21.47
C THR A 48 11.46 38.26 22.37
N GLU A 49 12.02 37.06 22.25
CA GLU A 49 11.71 35.94 23.15
C GLU A 49 11.94 36.29 24.62
N SER A 50 13.04 36.97 24.94
CA SER A 50 13.34 37.40 26.31
C SER A 50 12.31 38.38 26.83
N ASP A 51 11.83 39.30 25.99
CA ASP A 51 10.81 40.27 26.38
C ASP A 51 9.46 39.58 26.63
N ARG A 52 9.08 38.62 25.78
CA ARG A 52 7.86 37.81 25.95
C ARG A 52 7.90 37.02 27.26
N LEU A 53 9.02 36.36 27.54
CA LEU A 53 9.22 35.58 28.78
C LEU A 53 9.31 36.48 30.02
N ALA A 54 9.64 37.76 29.87
CA ALA A 54 9.68 38.74 30.95
C ALA A 54 8.30 39.32 31.32
N ILE A 55 7.24 39.04 30.55
CA ILE A 55 5.88 39.48 30.89
C ILE A 55 5.42 38.77 32.17
N ALA A 56 5.25 39.52 33.26
CA ALA A 56 4.77 39.00 34.53
C ALA A 56 3.25 38.79 34.50
N SER A 57 2.79 37.60 34.91
CA SER A 57 1.36 37.23 34.96
C SER A 57 0.58 37.57 33.68
N PRO A 58 1.00 37.05 32.50
CA PRO A 58 0.29 37.31 31.24
C PRO A 58 -1.16 36.83 31.32
N ALA A 59 -2.08 37.61 30.75
CA ALA A 59 -3.49 37.24 30.68
C ALA A 59 -3.70 36.10 29.67
N GLU A 60 -4.62 35.19 29.96
CA GLU A 60 -5.10 34.20 28.97
C GLU A 60 -5.64 34.92 27.73
N GLY A 61 -5.23 34.45 26.54
CA GLY A 61 -5.53 35.09 25.27
C GLY A 61 -4.63 36.26 24.88
N LEU A 62 -3.64 36.64 25.71
CA LEU A 62 -2.68 37.70 25.34
C LEU A 62 -1.89 37.30 24.09
N MET A 63 -2.00 38.10 23.02
CA MET A 63 -1.30 37.86 21.76
C MET A 63 -0.12 38.83 21.55
N ILE A 64 0.99 38.31 21.06
CA ILE A 64 2.18 39.07 20.67
C ILE A 64 2.77 38.53 19.36
N TYR A 65 3.62 39.32 18.72
CA TYR A 65 4.46 38.86 17.61
C TYR A 65 5.92 38.78 18.07
N GLN A 66 6.49 37.58 18.15
CA GLN A 66 7.90 37.38 18.49
C GLN A 66 8.76 37.65 17.24
N THR A 67 9.83 38.45 17.38
CA THR A 67 10.65 38.91 16.23
C THR A 67 11.93 38.13 16.00
N ASN A 68 12.33 37.25 16.93
CA ASN A 68 13.55 36.45 16.85
C ASN A 68 13.33 34.97 17.20
N PHE A 69 14.34 34.14 16.89
CA PHE A 69 14.30 32.67 17.04
C PHE A 69 13.07 32.06 16.34
N SER A 70 12.12 31.51 17.10
CA SER A 70 10.80 31.08 16.62
C SER A 70 9.87 32.29 16.39
N SER A 71 10.22 33.09 15.36
CA SER A 71 9.46 34.26 14.95
C SER A 71 8.03 33.90 14.53
N GLY A 72 7.07 34.74 14.90
CA GLY A 72 5.66 34.55 14.53
C GLY A 72 4.69 35.01 15.61
N PHE A 73 3.42 34.70 15.41
CA PHE A 73 2.37 34.99 16.38
C PHE A 73 2.40 34.00 17.54
N TRP A 74 2.36 34.52 18.76
CA TRP A 74 2.26 33.75 19.98
C TRP A 74 1.07 34.23 20.81
N PHE A 75 0.44 33.31 21.55
CA PHE A 75 -0.58 33.63 22.52
C PHE A 75 -0.31 32.92 23.85
N TYR A 76 -0.74 33.51 24.96
CA TYR A 76 -0.69 32.87 26.27
C TYR A 76 -2.01 32.10 26.52
N ASP A 77 -1.94 30.82 26.84
CA ASP A 77 -3.13 29.95 27.05
C ASP A 77 -3.59 29.91 28.53
N GLY A 78 -3.08 30.81 29.35
CA GLY A 78 -3.30 30.81 30.81
C GLY A 78 -2.26 30.02 31.60
N SER A 79 -1.43 29.21 30.93
CA SER A 79 -0.35 28.43 31.55
C SER A 79 1.00 28.64 30.87
N SER A 80 1.04 28.59 29.54
CA SER A 80 2.25 28.70 28.73
C SER A 80 2.02 29.57 27.50
N TRP A 81 3.13 30.01 26.91
CA TRP A 81 3.11 30.66 25.61
C TRP A 81 3.10 29.59 24.51
N ASN A 82 2.15 29.70 23.58
CA ASN A 82 2.01 28.83 22.42
C ASN A 82 2.12 29.63 21.12
N GLN A 83 2.81 29.06 20.13
CA GLN A 83 2.91 29.68 18.82
C GLN A 83 1.67 29.31 17.98
N LEU A 84 1.07 30.30 17.31
CA LEU A 84 0.09 30.04 16.26
C LEU A 84 0.85 29.56 15.03
N THR A 85 0.95 28.24 14.90
CA THR A 85 1.45 27.60 13.69
C THR A 85 0.29 27.31 12.76
N PHE A 86 0.53 27.38 11.45
CA PHE A 86 -0.33 26.66 10.53
C PHE A 86 -0.14 25.19 10.88
N GLY A 87 -1.22 24.49 11.26
CA GLY A 87 -1.15 23.06 11.56
C GLY A 87 -0.36 22.37 10.45
N ALA A 88 0.62 21.53 10.83
CA ALA A 88 1.42 20.79 9.86
C ALA A 88 0.46 20.24 8.80
N SER A 89 0.72 20.54 7.53
CA SER A 89 -0.02 19.93 6.43
C SER A 89 -0.05 18.43 6.71
N GLY A 90 -1.24 17.86 6.89
CA GLY A 90 -1.37 16.44 7.16
C GLY A 90 -0.62 15.64 6.10
N GLU A 91 -0.29 14.39 6.41
CA GLU A 91 0.42 13.50 5.48
C GLU A 91 -0.30 13.41 4.14
N PHE A 92 -1.63 13.56 4.12
CA PHE A 92 -2.44 13.56 2.90
C PHE A 92 -3.11 14.91 2.61
N GLN A 93 -3.22 15.22 1.32
CA GLN A 93 -4.03 16.31 0.77
C GLN A 93 -4.91 15.81 -0.37
N SER A 94 -6.00 16.52 -0.65
CA SER A 94 -6.85 16.27 -1.83
C SER A 94 -6.73 17.43 -2.82
N ILE A 95 -6.17 17.17 -4.00
CA ILE A 95 -6.04 18.15 -5.08
C ILE A 95 -6.70 17.56 -6.33
N GLY A 96 -7.65 18.29 -6.91
CA GLY A 96 -8.34 17.85 -8.14
C GLY A 96 -9.09 16.51 -8.00
N GLY A 97 -9.52 16.15 -6.79
CA GLY A 97 -10.19 14.86 -6.52
C GLY A 97 -9.26 13.67 -6.28
N ILE A 98 -7.94 13.89 -6.23
CA ILE A 98 -6.94 12.85 -5.95
C ILE A 98 -6.40 13.06 -4.53
N VAL A 99 -6.39 11.99 -3.73
CA VAL A 99 -5.72 11.98 -2.42
C VAL A 99 -4.26 11.59 -2.63
N GLN A 100 -3.33 12.42 -2.19
CA GLN A 100 -1.89 12.22 -2.35
C GLN A 100 -1.15 12.58 -1.08
N ASN A 101 0.02 11.98 -0.88
CA ASN A 101 0.90 12.39 0.21
C ASN A 101 1.49 13.80 -0.02
N THR A 102 1.86 14.47 1.05
CA THR A 102 2.41 15.83 1.03
C THR A 102 3.93 15.85 1.19
N THR A 103 4.51 14.87 1.88
CA THR A 103 5.96 14.71 1.98
C THR A 103 6.48 13.80 0.87
N ASN A 104 7.70 14.08 0.38
CA ASN A 104 8.51 13.21 -0.49
C ASN A 104 7.74 12.25 -1.43
N ILE A 105 6.83 12.79 -2.25
CA ILE A 105 5.94 12.06 -3.17
C ILE A 105 6.70 11.05 -4.07
N GLY A 106 7.97 11.34 -4.36
CA GLY A 106 8.85 10.52 -5.20
C GLY A 106 9.46 9.29 -4.51
N SER A 107 9.47 9.20 -3.19
CA SER A 107 10.17 8.13 -2.47
C SER A 107 9.38 7.50 -1.33
N ASP A 108 8.40 8.19 -0.76
CA ASP A 108 7.69 7.67 0.41
C ASP A 108 6.88 6.42 0.05
N ASP A 109 7.08 5.38 0.87
CA ASP A 109 6.26 4.18 0.88
C ASP A 109 4.94 4.47 1.59
N PHE A 110 3.93 3.66 1.29
CA PHE A 110 2.61 3.80 1.87
C PHE A 110 2.21 2.54 2.61
N VAL A 111 1.83 2.65 3.88
CA VAL A 111 1.39 1.50 4.68
C VAL A 111 0.19 1.85 5.56
N PHE A 112 -0.76 0.91 5.64
CA PHE A 112 -1.86 0.91 6.59
C PHE A 112 -1.80 -0.33 7.49
N GLY A 113 -2.10 -0.14 8.77
CA GLY A 113 -2.16 -1.22 9.77
C GLY A 113 -0.80 -1.62 10.35
N SER A 114 0.28 -0.92 9.98
CA SER A 114 1.64 -1.16 10.47
C SER A 114 2.48 0.12 10.41
N THR A 115 3.54 0.20 11.20
CA THR A 115 4.57 1.24 11.10
C THR A 115 5.79 0.81 10.29
N THR A 116 5.83 -0.45 9.87
CA THR A 116 6.90 -1.07 9.07
C THR A 116 6.34 -1.83 7.87
N LEU A 117 7.18 -2.03 6.85
CA LEU A 117 6.86 -2.90 5.71
C LEU A 117 7.22 -4.38 5.96
N SER A 118 8.12 -4.64 6.92
CA SER A 118 8.69 -5.96 7.24
C SER A 118 8.17 -6.55 8.55
N GLY A 119 8.43 -7.84 8.77
CA GLY A 119 7.99 -8.60 9.96
C GLY A 119 6.60 -9.23 9.81
N SER A 120 6.07 -9.79 10.88
CA SER A 120 4.73 -10.40 10.86
C SER A 120 3.62 -9.37 11.10
N GLY A 121 2.40 -9.67 10.67
CA GLY A 121 1.23 -8.84 10.93
C GLY A 121 0.34 -8.62 9.71
N SER A 122 -0.87 -8.13 9.96
CA SER A 122 -1.81 -7.74 8.91
C SER A 122 -1.59 -6.30 8.51
N ARG A 123 -1.40 -6.06 7.21
CA ARG A 123 -1.19 -4.72 6.65
C ARG A 123 -1.47 -4.69 5.17
N PHE A 124 -1.59 -3.47 4.69
CA PHE A 124 -1.62 -3.13 3.28
C PHE A 124 -0.48 -2.16 3.03
N PHE A 125 0.33 -2.37 1.99
CA PHE A 125 1.34 -1.39 1.63
C PHE A 125 1.70 -1.37 0.15
N PHE A 126 2.25 -0.23 -0.27
CA PHE A 126 2.97 -0.06 -1.52
C PHE A 126 4.39 0.40 -1.22
N ASP A 127 5.36 -0.45 -1.52
CA ASP A 127 6.80 -0.14 -1.47
C ASP A 127 7.16 0.50 -2.80
N LYS A 128 7.32 1.82 -2.78
CA LYS A 128 7.55 2.62 -3.97
C LYS A 128 8.92 2.37 -4.57
N SER A 129 9.92 2.10 -3.74
CA SER A 129 11.29 1.82 -4.20
C SER A 129 11.35 0.58 -5.09
N LYS A 130 10.43 -0.36 -4.86
CA LYS A 130 10.30 -1.60 -5.64
C LYS A 130 9.11 -1.61 -6.58
N GLY A 131 8.15 -0.70 -6.45
CA GLY A 131 6.85 -0.81 -7.11
C GLY A 131 6.07 -2.04 -6.64
N ALA A 132 6.32 -2.49 -5.41
CA ALA A 132 5.75 -3.73 -4.89
C ALA A 132 4.48 -3.48 -4.09
N PHE A 133 3.48 -4.33 -4.27
CA PHE A 133 2.19 -4.22 -3.62
C PHE A 133 1.93 -5.41 -2.70
N ARG A 134 1.49 -5.13 -1.47
CA ARG A 134 1.14 -6.16 -0.47
C ARG A 134 -0.19 -5.84 0.18
N ALA A 135 -1.04 -6.86 0.35
CA ALA A 135 -2.27 -6.72 1.12
C ALA A 135 -2.66 -8.06 1.76
N GLY A 136 -2.93 -8.03 3.07
CA GLY A 136 -3.31 -9.22 3.84
C GLY A 136 -2.41 -9.40 5.06
N GLN A 137 -1.87 -10.59 5.27
CA GLN A 137 -1.12 -10.96 6.47
C GLN A 137 0.23 -11.60 6.14
N ALA A 138 1.32 -11.06 6.70
CA ALA A 138 2.58 -11.77 6.83
C ALA A 138 2.57 -12.60 8.13
N LEU A 139 3.06 -13.83 8.10
CA LEU A 139 3.09 -14.74 9.25
C LEU A 139 4.49 -14.78 9.90
N GLY A 140 5.50 -14.27 9.21
CA GLY A 140 6.88 -14.16 9.64
C GLY A 140 7.61 -13.13 8.80
N SER A 141 8.53 -13.59 7.96
CA SER A 141 9.44 -12.76 7.15
C SER A 141 9.02 -12.64 5.68
N GLU A 142 7.81 -13.07 5.30
CA GLU A 142 7.41 -13.17 3.89
C GLU A 142 7.48 -11.82 3.15
N TRP A 143 7.31 -10.71 3.88
CA TRP A 143 7.39 -9.34 3.34
C TRP A 143 8.59 -8.55 3.88
N ASP A 144 9.61 -9.24 4.41
CA ASP A 144 10.91 -8.61 4.64
C ASP A 144 11.53 -8.25 3.28
N ASP A 145 12.37 -7.21 3.26
CA ASP A 145 12.86 -6.59 2.03
C ASP A 145 13.41 -7.60 1.00
N ILE A 146 14.18 -8.59 1.46
CA ILE A 146 14.76 -9.64 0.60
C ILE A 146 13.72 -10.53 -0.09
N ASN A 147 12.52 -10.64 0.49
CA ASN A 147 11.40 -11.44 0.00
C ASN A 147 10.39 -10.60 -0.80
N VAL A 148 10.68 -9.31 -0.99
CA VAL A 148 9.90 -8.40 -1.82
C VAL A 148 10.65 -8.17 -3.13
N GLY A 149 10.16 -8.78 -4.21
CA GLY A 149 10.69 -8.56 -5.55
C GLY A 149 10.28 -7.20 -6.11
N ASN A 150 11.07 -6.68 -7.06
CA ASN A 150 10.68 -5.50 -7.84
C ASN A 150 9.37 -5.79 -8.60
N ASN A 151 8.49 -4.80 -8.72
CA ASN A 151 7.19 -4.87 -9.39
C ASN A 151 6.29 -6.04 -8.92
N SER A 152 6.56 -6.61 -7.75
CA SER A 152 5.92 -7.83 -7.29
C SER A 152 4.61 -7.55 -6.57
N THR A 153 3.70 -8.51 -6.60
CA THR A 153 2.41 -8.43 -5.88
C THR A 153 2.18 -9.66 -5.03
N ALA A 154 1.87 -9.48 -3.75
CA ALA A 154 1.43 -10.57 -2.88
C ALA A 154 0.14 -10.22 -2.14
N LEU A 155 -0.89 -11.07 -2.27
CA LEU A 155 -2.24 -10.83 -1.73
C LEU A 155 -2.76 -12.03 -0.96
N GLY A 156 -3.13 -11.84 0.30
CA GLY A 156 -3.61 -12.91 1.18
C GLY A 156 -2.65 -13.17 2.35
N SER A 157 -2.50 -14.43 2.78
CA SER A 157 -1.83 -14.78 4.03
C SER A 157 -0.58 -15.63 3.81
N GLY A 158 0.57 -15.17 4.32
CA GLY A 158 1.83 -15.91 4.28
C GLY A 158 2.37 -16.12 2.87
N ASN A 159 2.10 -15.19 1.95
CA ASN A 159 2.57 -15.28 0.57
C ASN A 159 3.90 -14.54 0.39
N THR A 160 4.82 -15.15 -0.36
CA THR A 160 6.11 -14.58 -0.74
C THR A 160 6.15 -14.36 -2.24
N ALA A 161 6.26 -13.10 -2.68
CA ALA A 161 6.48 -12.72 -4.08
C ALA A 161 7.86 -12.06 -4.20
N SER A 162 8.91 -12.87 -4.27
CA SER A 162 10.31 -12.42 -4.22
C SER A 162 10.94 -12.25 -5.60
N GLY A 163 10.35 -12.85 -6.64
CA GLY A 163 10.80 -12.66 -8.02
C GLY A 163 10.45 -11.27 -8.56
N ASP A 164 11.26 -10.73 -9.46
CA ASP A 164 10.92 -9.51 -10.19
C ASP A 164 9.65 -9.73 -11.04
N GLY A 165 8.66 -8.84 -10.94
CA GLY A 165 7.36 -8.95 -11.60
C GLY A 165 6.51 -10.15 -11.15
N SER A 166 6.85 -10.79 -10.03
CA SER A 166 6.15 -11.99 -9.55
C SER A 166 4.79 -11.68 -8.92
N PHE A 167 3.88 -12.66 -8.96
CA PHE A 167 2.55 -12.56 -8.37
C PHE A 167 2.25 -13.78 -7.48
N ALA A 168 1.93 -13.54 -6.21
CA ALA A 168 1.54 -14.58 -5.25
C ALA A 168 0.16 -14.28 -4.63
N PHE A 169 -0.77 -15.23 -4.72
CA PHE A 169 -2.14 -15.03 -4.23
C PHE A 169 -2.68 -16.20 -3.40
N GLY A 170 -3.47 -15.88 -2.38
CA GLY A 170 -4.15 -16.85 -1.53
C GLY A 170 -3.41 -17.08 -0.22
N GLN A 171 -3.12 -18.34 0.12
CA GLN A 171 -2.42 -18.70 1.35
C GLN A 171 -1.13 -19.46 1.04
N PHE A 172 0.00 -19.11 1.66
CA PHE A 172 1.28 -19.82 1.52
C PHE A 172 1.78 -19.98 0.08
N ALA A 173 1.44 -19.06 -0.82
CA ALA A 173 1.95 -19.05 -2.19
C ALA A 173 3.36 -18.45 -2.23
N ILE A 174 4.29 -19.14 -2.91
CA ILE A 174 5.66 -18.68 -3.12
C ILE A 174 5.87 -18.48 -4.63
N ALA A 175 6.15 -17.25 -5.05
CA ALA A 175 6.50 -16.87 -6.41
C ALA A 175 7.92 -16.26 -6.39
N SER A 176 8.94 -17.09 -6.62
CA SER A 176 10.35 -16.70 -6.50
C SER A 176 11.07 -16.57 -7.83
N GLY A 177 10.55 -17.17 -8.90
CA GLY A 177 11.03 -16.93 -10.27
C GLY A 177 10.66 -15.54 -10.78
N SER A 178 11.48 -14.95 -11.64
CA SER A 178 11.11 -13.69 -12.32
C SER A 178 9.86 -13.90 -13.19
N GLY A 179 8.89 -12.99 -13.11
CA GLY A 179 7.60 -13.09 -13.82
C GLY A 179 6.75 -14.30 -13.44
N SER A 180 7.09 -14.99 -12.34
CA SER A 180 6.37 -16.19 -11.90
C SER A 180 5.04 -15.85 -11.25
N VAL A 181 4.10 -16.78 -11.35
CA VAL A 181 2.75 -16.65 -10.79
C VAL A 181 2.45 -17.87 -9.92
N SER A 182 2.03 -17.63 -8.68
CA SER A 182 1.80 -18.68 -7.67
C SER A 182 0.45 -18.48 -6.96
N PHE A 183 -0.33 -19.56 -6.83
CA PHE A 183 -1.63 -19.56 -6.16
C PHE A 183 -1.76 -20.64 -5.07
N SER A 184 -2.05 -20.22 -3.83
CA SER A 184 -2.50 -21.05 -2.70
C SER A 184 -1.73 -22.37 -2.48
N GLY A 185 -0.71 -22.32 -1.64
CA GLY A 185 0.10 -23.46 -1.23
C GLY A 185 1.07 -23.94 -2.30
N SER A 186 1.30 -23.13 -3.33
CA SER A 186 2.13 -23.47 -4.49
C SER A 186 3.50 -22.82 -4.45
N ASN A 187 4.43 -23.37 -5.23
CA ASN A 187 5.78 -22.86 -5.36
C ASN A 187 6.16 -22.67 -6.84
N ALA A 188 6.23 -21.42 -7.29
CA ALA A 188 6.66 -21.04 -8.63
C ALA A 188 8.10 -20.51 -8.62
N ALA A 189 9.08 -21.43 -8.69
CA ALA A 189 10.51 -21.09 -8.66
C ALA A 189 11.10 -20.85 -10.05
N GLY A 190 10.48 -21.41 -11.10
CA GLY A 190 10.91 -21.20 -12.48
C GLY A 190 10.59 -19.79 -12.99
N SER A 191 11.46 -19.23 -13.84
CA SER A 191 11.20 -17.95 -14.50
C SER A 191 10.02 -18.05 -15.47
N GLN A 192 9.13 -17.07 -15.45
CA GLN A 192 7.89 -17.00 -16.25
C GLN A 192 7.00 -18.25 -16.11
N SER A 193 7.09 -18.92 -14.95
CA SER A 193 6.33 -20.12 -14.66
C SER A 193 5.00 -19.83 -13.96
N LEU A 194 4.07 -20.77 -14.04
CA LEU A 194 2.78 -20.73 -13.36
C LEU A 194 2.61 -21.95 -12.47
N ALA A 195 2.52 -21.74 -11.16
CA ALA A 195 2.12 -22.76 -10.19
C ALA A 195 0.72 -22.44 -9.65
N GLY A 196 -0.27 -23.26 -10.02
CA GLY A 196 -1.61 -23.25 -9.44
C GLY A 196 -1.67 -23.97 -8.10
N ILE A 197 -2.88 -24.18 -7.58
CA ILE A 197 -3.12 -24.70 -6.23
C ILE A 197 -2.32 -25.98 -5.93
N ASN A 198 -1.57 -25.95 -4.81
CA ASN A 198 -0.75 -27.06 -4.31
C ASN A 198 0.23 -27.65 -5.35
N SER A 199 0.69 -26.86 -6.31
CA SER A 199 1.59 -27.31 -7.37
C SER A 199 2.99 -26.70 -7.24
N ALA A 200 3.96 -27.25 -7.98
CA ALA A 200 5.32 -26.75 -7.99
C ALA A 200 5.88 -26.65 -9.41
N THR A 201 6.57 -25.54 -9.69
CA THR A 201 7.37 -25.35 -10.91
C THR A 201 8.79 -24.96 -10.55
N SER A 202 9.78 -25.59 -11.19
CA SER A 202 11.18 -25.13 -11.16
C SER A 202 11.73 -24.79 -12.54
N GLY A 203 11.10 -25.29 -13.60
CA GLY A 203 11.49 -25.02 -14.98
C GLY A 203 11.05 -23.64 -15.48
N THR A 204 11.86 -23.04 -16.35
CA THR A 204 11.48 -21.82 -17.08
C THR A 204 10.27 -22.10 -17.98
N PHE A 205 9.30 -21.18 -18.04
CA PHE A 205 8.04 -21.34 -18.78
C PHE A 205 7.18 -22.54 -18.36
N ALA A 206 7.52 -23.21 -17.25
CA ALA A 206 6.79 -24.39 -16.80
C ALA A 206 5.40 -24.03 -16.26
N ILE A 207 4.46 -24.95 -16.42
CA ILE A 207 3.09 -24.82 -15.91
C ILE A 207 2.78 -26.02 -15.04
N ALA A 208 2.49 -25.78 -13.77
CA ALA A 208 1.98 -26.80 -12.87
C ALA A 208 0.62 -26.37 -12.30
N LEU A 209 -0.36 -27.28 -12.25
CA LEU A 209 -1.70 -26.99 -11.74
C LEU A 209 -2.25 -28.17 -10.93
N GLN A 210 -3.05 -27.87 -9.90
CA GLN A 210 -3.84 -28.86 -9.14
C GLN A 210 -3.00 -30.04 -8.60
N GLY A 211 -1.88 -29.77 -7.94
CA GLY A 211 -1.00 -30.83 -7.41
C GLY A 211 0.07 -31.33 -8.38
N GLY A 212 0.19 -30.73 -9.57
CA GLY A 212 1.24 -31.08 -10.54
C GLY A 212 2.63 -30.60 -10.12
N ASN A 213 3.65 -31.28 -10.62
CA ASN A 213 5.05 -30.89 -10.50
C ASN A 213 5.71 -30.81 -11.90
N ALA A 214 6.21 -29.64 -12.29
CA ALA A 214 6.81 -29.39 -13.59
C ALA A 214 8.23 -28.81 -13.41
N THR A 215 9.26 -29.65 -13.59
CA THR A 215 10.62 -29.31 -13.11
C THR A 215 11.54 -28.75 -14.17
N GLU A 216 11.23 -28.94 -15.45
CA GLU A 216 12.09 -28.60 -16.59
C GLU A 216 11.50 -27.52 -17.50
N GLU A 217 12.33 -26.98 -18.39
CA GLU A 217 11.92 -25.94 -19.33
C GLU A 217 10.69 -26.34 -20.17
N SER A 218 9.71 -25.44 -20.23
CA SER A 218 8.45 -25.61 -20.97
C SER A 218 7.67 -26.87 -20.61
N SER A 219 7.94 -27.46 -19.44
CA SER A 219 7.22 -28.64 -18.97
C SER A 219 5.83 -28.27 -18.43
N ILE A 220 4.87 -29.18 -18.64
CA ILE A 220 3.47 -29.01 -18.19
C ILE A 220 3.10 -30.19 -17.30
N SER A 221 2.60 -29.91 -16.11
CA SER A 221 2.13 -30.92 -15.17
C SER A 221 0.80 -30.53 -14.54
N ILE A 222 -0.28 -31.22 -14.90
CA ILE A 222 -1.64 -30.86 -14.47
C ILE A 222 -2.30 -32.06 -13.81
N GLY A 223 -2.57 -31.96 -12.50
CA GLY A 223 -3.32 -32.96 -11.76
C GLY A 223 -2.57 -33.50 -10.54
N PRO A 224 -3.29 -34.19 -9.63
CA PRO A 224 -2.72 -34.59 -8.36
C PRO A 224 -1.66 -35.68 -8.58
N ASN A 225 -0.46 -35.43 -8.06
CA ASN A 225 0.72 -36.28 -8.17
C ASN A 225 1.21 -36.48 -9.62
N SER A 226 0.83 -35.61 -10.56
CA SER A 226 1.46 -35.64 -11.89
C SER A 226 2.87 -35.06 -11.83
N SER A 227 3.79 -35.59 -12.61
CA SER A 227 5.18 -35.11 -12.67
C SER A 227 5.65 -35.01 -14.12
N SER A 228 6.18 -33.86 -14.51
CA SER A 228 6.90 -33.70 -15.78
C SER A 228 8.31 -33.23 -15.49
N GLU A 229 9.24 -34.15 -15.65
CA GLU A 229 10.66 -33.99 -15.29
C GLU A 229 11.57 -33.83 -16.51
N ALA A 230 11.00 -33.72 -17.71
CA ALA A 230 11.74 -33.52 -18.95
C ALA A 230 11.38 -32.21 -19.63
N GLN A 231 12.34 -31.66 -20.40
CA GLN A 231 12.13 -30.51 -21.27
C GLN A 231 10.99 -30.80 -22.25
N GLU A 232 10.07 -29.85 -22.39
CA GLU A 232 8.85 -29.96 -23.22
C GLU A 232 7.96 -31.18 -22.86
N GLY A 233 8.18 -31.79 -21.69
CA GLY A 233 7.36 -32.89 -21.20
C GLY A 233 5.96 -32.41 -20.80
N ILE A 234 4.94 -33.23 -21.07
CA ILE A 234 3.55 -32.92 -20.75
C ILE A 234 2.95 -34.10 -19.99
N ALA A 235 2.71 -33.91 -18.69
CA ALA A 235 2.00 -34.84 -17.82
C ALA A 235 0.64 -34.26 -17.43
N ILE A 236 -0.46 -34.83 -17.92
CA ILE A 236 -1.82 -34.36 -17.63
C ILE A 236 -2.65 -35.51 -17.08
N GLY A 237 -3.17 -35.33 -15.87
CA GLY A 237 -4.03 -36.21 -15.11
C GLY A 237 -3.31 -36.94 -13.97
N SER A 238 -4.09 -37.53 -13.06
CA SER A 238 -3.57 -37.98 -11.76
C SER A 238 -2.50 -39.07 -11.90
N SER A 239 -1.38 -38.88 -11.20
CA SER A 239 -0.24 -39.81 -11.17
C SER A 239 0.38 -40.12 -12.54
N SER A 240 0.16 -39.27 -13.54
CA SER A 240 0.86 -39.38 -14.82
C SER A 240 2.26 -38.77 -14.73
N THR A 241 3.25 -39.46 -15.28
CA THR A 241 4.67 -39.10 -15.19
C THR A 241 5.34 -39.08 -16.55
N VAL A 242 6.09 -38.01 -16.82
CA VAL A 242 7.09 -37.92 -17.88
C VAL A 242 8.46 -37.81 -17.19
N SER A 243 9.26 -38.87 -17.25
CA SER A 243 10.56 -38.95 -16.56
C SER A 243 11.60 -38.05 -17.21
N ALA A 244 12.68 -37.72 -16.50
CA ALA A 244 13.71 -36.79 -16.98
C ALA A 244 14.38 -37.12 -18.32
N SER A 245 14.42 -38.40 -18.71
CA SER A 245 14.94 -38.84 -20.02
C SER A 245 13.93 -38.73 -21.17
N ALA A 246 12.67 -38.38 -20.89
CA ALA A 246 11.57 -38.37 -21.84
C ALA A 246 11.30 -36.97 -22.42
N THR A 247 12.33 -36.33 -22.99
CA THR A 247 12.17 -35.05 -23.72
C THR A 247 11.05 -35.17 -24.75
N ASN A 248 10.18 -34.16 -24.83
CA ASN A 248 8.97 -34.15 -25.67
C ASN A 248 7.95 -35.26 -25.34
N GLY A 249 8.05 -35.87 -24.16
CA GLY A 249 7.17 -36.95 -23.75
C GLY A 249 5.76 -36.46 -23.41
N LEU A 250 4.73 -37.23 -23.77
CA LEU A 250 3.33 -36.93 -23.47
C LEU A 250 2.68 -38.06 -22.67
N ALA A 251 2.36 -37.79 -21.40
CA ALA A 251 1.55 -38.67 -20.56
C ALA A 251 0.18 -38.02 -20.31
N LEU A 252 -0.89 -38.55 -20.92
CA LEU A 252 -2.25 -37.97 -20.85
C LEU A 252 -3.27 -38.98 -20.34
N GLY A 253 -3.89 -38.69 -19.20
CA GLY A 253 -4.86 -39.54 -18.51
C GLY A 253 -4.37 -39.86 -17.10
N SER A 254 -4.61 -41.07 -16.59
CA SER A 254 -4.24 -41.41 -15.20
C SER A 254 -3.22 -42.53 -15.15
N SER A 255 -2.21 -42.37 -14.29
CA SER A 255 -1.15 -43.36 -14.04
C SER A 255 -0.33 -43.73 -15.29
N ASN A 256 -0.25 -42.86 -16.30
CA ASN A 256 0.60 -43.12 -17.47
C ASN A 256 2.07 -42.81 -17.15
N SER A 257 2.99 -43.57 -17.74
CA SER A 257 4.43 -43.39 -17.57
C SER A 257 5.13 -43.29 -18.92
N VAL A 258 5.80 -42.18 -19.18
CA VAL A 258 6.68 -42.00 -20.34
C VAL A 258 8.12 -41.89 -19.86
N THR A 259 8.99 -42.80 -20.29
CA THR A 259 10.39 -42.87 -19.80
C THR A 259 11.44 -42.67 -20.90
N ALA A 260 11.04 -42.59 -22.16
CA ALA A 260 11.92 -42.35 -23.30
C ALA A 260 11.47 -41.14 -24.12
N ALA A 261 12.42 -40.54 -24.84
CA ALA A 261 12.19 -39.35 -25.64
C ALA A 261 11.07 -39.57 -26.67
N ASN A 262 10.30 -38.52 -26.96
CA ASN A 262 9.18 -38.53 -27.91
C ASN A 262 8.11 -39.61 -27.62
N GLY A 263 8.16 -40.26 -26.46
CA GLY A 263 7.21 -41.28 -26.08
C GLY A 263 5.85 -40.67 -25.76
N THR A 264 4.78 -41.38 -26.09
CA THR A 264 3.41 -40.93 -25.86
C THR A 264 2.61 -42.04 -25.20
N ALA A 265 2.02 -41.75 -24.03
CA ALA A 265 1.15 -42.65 -23.30
C ALA A 265 -0.19 -41.95 -23.03
N ILE A 266 -1.29 -42.48 -23.60
CA ILE A 266 -2.62 -41.89 -23.51
C ILE A 266 -3.65 -42.91 -22.99
N GLY A 267 -4.29 -42.62 -21.86
CA GLY A 267 -5.35 -43.43 -21.28
C GLY A 267 -5.13 -43.73 -19.79
N TYR A 268 -5.24 -45.00 -19.38
CA TYR A 268 -5.06 -45.41 -17.99
C TYR A 268 -3.94 -46.45 -17.84
N ASN A 269 -2.94 -46.12 -17.03
CA ASN A 269 -1.89 -47.05 -16.63
C ASN A 269 -1.07 -47.60 -17.81
N ASN A 270 -0.76 -46.75 -18.80
CA ASN A 270 0.06 -47.12 -19.94
C ASN A 270 1.54 -46.74 -19.73
N THR A 271 2.44 -47.48 -20.36
CA THR A 271 3.89 -47.21 -20.35
C THR A 271 4.43 -47.06 -21.76
N ALA A 272 5.06 -45.92 -22.06
CA ALA A 272 5.85 -45.69 -23.26
C ALA A 272 7.33 -45.58 -22.89
N SER A 273 8.10 -46.65 -23.13
CA SER A 273 9.51 -46.78 -22.74
C SER A 273 10.49 -46.83 -23.91
N GLY A 274 10.00 -46.86 -25.16
CA GLY A 274 10.82 -46.76 -26.37
C GLY A 274 10.86 -45.33 -26.91
N ASP A 275 11.96 -44.95 -27.59
CA ASP A 275 12.04 -43.66 -28.27
C ASP A 275 10.98 -43.57 -29.39
N GLY A 276 10.15 -42.53 -29.36
CA GLY A 276 9.02 -42.36 -30.28
C GLY A 276 7.88 -43.38 -30.12
N SER A 277 7.87 -44.14 -29.02
CA SER A 277 6.85 -45.18 -28.78
C SER A 277 5.49 -44.57 -28.46
N PHE A 278 4.41 -45.25 -28.87
CA PHE A 278 3.03 -44.80 -28.65
C PHE A 278 2.20 -45.89 -27.97
N ALA A 279 1.81 -45.67 -26.71
CA ALA A 279 0.95 -46.53 -25.91
C ALA A 279 -0.42 -45.88 -25.72
N PHE A 280 -1.50 -46.54 -26.16
CA PHE A 280 -2.86 -46.01 -26.08
C PHE A 280 -3.83 -47.04 -25.50
N GLY A 281 -4.70 -46.60 -24.58
CA GLY A 281 -5.77 -47.41 -24.00
C GLY A 281 -5.57 -47.66 -22.51
N GLN A 282 -5.63 -48.93 -22.11
CA GLN A 282 -5.50 -49.34 -20.72
C GLN A 282 -4.42 -50.42 -20.58
N PHE A 283 -3.46 -50.22 -19.67
CA PHE A 283 -2.34 -51.16 -19.45
C PHE A 283 -1.50 -51.46 -20.71
N ALA A 284 -1.48 -50.56 -21.69
CA ALA A 284 -0.67 -50.70 -22.88
C ALA A 284 0.80 -50.44 -22.57
N ILE A 285 1.69 -51.25 -23.14
CA ILE A 285 3.14 -51.10 -23.02
C ILE A 285 3.71 -50.98 -24.43
N ALA A 286 4.39 -49.87 -24.72
CA ALA A 286 5.14 -49.65 -25.94
C ALA A 286 6.61 -49.45 -25.58
N GLY A 287 7.50 -50.24 -26.20
CA GLY A 287 8.94 -50.27 -25.90
C GLY A 287 9.79 -50.12 -27.15
#